data_AF-A0A536SGD5-F1
#
_entry.id   AF-A0A536SGD5-F1
#
_cell.length_a   1.000
_cell.length_b   1.000
_cell.length_c   1.000
_cell.angle_alpha   90.00
_cell.angle_beta   90.00
_cell.angle_gamma   90.00
#
_symmetry.space_group_name_H-M   'P 1'
#
loop_
_entity.id
_entity.type
_entity.pdbx_description
1 polymer ?
#
loop_
_entity_poly.entity_id
_entity_poly.type
_entity_poly.pdbx_seq_one_letter_code
_entity_poly.pdbx_strand_id
1 'polypeptide(L)'
;MLEMDDGNMPRARELAQDVLTRDPENLHASTVAGAYSIEQQDMEDAERFFGNILRREPENPRAWLGLGLIRLYEQKHAEAIAGLEKAVSLMPENSGTIVALGWARLAAKDARGAETTFRQAVAIDRNFAEAHGGLASTLALQARVDEAQQEVRVAHRLDPASFGASFARAVLLKIRGKEELAKELLAKVLQQAPAEGAQPLIEHLRIYGAKQLPKTPPPRSGASSDVQRH
;
A
#
# COMPACT_ATOMS: atom_id res chain seq x y z
N MET A 1 -12.82 -14.34 -17.31
CA MET A 1 -11.77 -13.32 -17.50
C MET A 1 -12.44 -11.96 -17.55
N LEU A 2 -13.09 -11.55 -16.46
CA LEU A 2 -13.94 -10.37 -16.48
C LEU A 2 -13.86 -9.65 -15.13
N GLU A 3 -13.62 -8.34 -15.19
CA GLU A 3 -13.93 -7.31 -14.20
C GLU A 3 -13.00 -7.12 -12.97
N MET A 4 -11.71 -7.48 -13.04
CA MET A 4 -10.73 -6.81 -12.16
C MET A 4 -10.21 -5.48 -12.73
N ASP A 5 -10.41 -5.22 -14.03
CA ASP A 5 -9.79 -4.09 -14.74
C ASP A 5 -10.65 -2.81 -14.79
N ASP A 6 -11.96 -2.86 -14.48
CA ASP A 6 -12.89 -1.75 -14.72
C ASP A 6 -13.28 -0.92 -13.48
N GLY A 7 -12.55 -1.05 -12.36
CA GLY A 7 -12.71 -0.16 -11.20
C GLY A 7 -14.08 -0.21 -10.49
N ASN A 8 -14.97 -1.14 -10.85
CA ASN A 8 -16.28 -1.30 -10.23
C ASN A 8 -16.26 -2.38 -9.13
N MET A 9 -15.45 -2.13 -8.09
CA MET A 9 -15.31 -3.03 -6.93
C MET A 9 -16.64 -3.37 -6.22
N PRO A 10 -17.64 -2.47 -6.13
CA PRO A 10 -18.96 -2.82 -5.58
C PRO A 10 -19.67 -3.91 -6.39
N ARG A 11 -19.61 -3.85 -7.72
CA ARG A 11 -20.21 -4.86 -8.60
C ARG A 11 -19.44 -6.18 -8.55
N ALA A 12 -18.10 -6.12 -8.51
CA ALA A 12 -17.26 -7.29 -8.34
C ALA A 12 -17.55 -8.01 -7.01
N ARG A 13 -17.83 -7.25 -5.94
CA ARG A 13 -18.26 -7.79 -4.65
C ARG A 13 -19.61 -8.50 -4.75
N GLU A 14 -20.64 -7.84 -5.28
CA GLU A 14 -21.98 -8.43 -5.41
C GLU A 14 -21.92 -9.76 -6.19
N LEU A 15 -21.18 -9.75 -7.31
CA LEU A 15 -20.99 -10.95 -8.12
C LEU A 15 -20.25 -12.05 -7.35
N ALA A 16 -19.19 -11.70 -6.60
CA ALA A 16 -18.46 -12.66 -5.79
C ALA A 16 -19.35 -13.26 -4.69
N GLN A 17 -20.22 -12.46 -4.05
CA GLN A 17 -21.16 -12.95 -3.03
C GLN A 17 -22.21 -13.88 -3.63
N ASP A 18 -22.76 -13.55 -4.80
CA ASP A 18 -23.72 -14.39 -5.52
C ASP A 18 -23.09 -15.74 -5.90
N VAL A 19 -21.85 -15.72 -6.38
CA VAL A 19 -21.11 -16.94 -6.71
C VAL A 19 -20.85 -17.77 -5.45
N LEU A 20 -20.37 -17.15 -4.37
CA LEU A 20 -20.08 -17.87 -3.11
C LEU A 20 -21.33 -18.42 -2.43
N THR A 21 -22.51 -17.83 -2.68
CA THR A 21 -23.79 -18.38 -2.19
C THR A 21 -24.15 -19.69 -2.90
N ARG A 22 -23.79 -19.83 -4.18
CA ARG A 22 -24.07 -21.02 -5.01
C ARG A 22 -22.95 -22.05 -4.96
N ASP A 23 -21.72 -21.58 -4.82
CA ASP A 23 -20.48 -22.34 -4.79
C ASP A 23 -19.51 -21.73 -3.76
N PRO A 24 -19.64 -22.10 -2.47
CA PRO A 24 -18.79 -21.56 -1.40
C PRO A 24 -17.29 -21.85 -1.56
N GLU A 25 -16.94 -22.82 -2.41
CA GLU A 25 -15.56 -23.25 -2.64
C GLU A 25 -14.94 -22.58 -3.88
N ASN A 26 -15.65 -21.63 -4.51
CA ASN A 26 -15.15 -20.95 -5.69
C ASN A 26 -13.92 -20.09 -5.37
N LEU A 27 -12.74 -20.53 -5.83
CA LEU A 27 -11.47 -19.86 -5.51
C LEU A 27 -11.34 -18.48 -6.15
N HIS A 28 -11.93 -18.29 -7.34
CA HIS A 28 -11.91 -16.98 -8.01
C HIS A 28 -12.77 -15.96 -7.26
N ALA A 29 -14.01 -16.34 -6.90
CA ALA A 29 -14.87 -15.49 -6.09
C ALA A 29 -14.28 -15.24 -4.69
N SER A 30 -13.62 -16.24 -4.10
CA SER A 30 -12.86 -16.06 -2.85
C SER A 30 -11.71 -15.06 -3.01
N THR A 31 -11.05 -15.01 -4.17
CA THR A 31 -9.97 -14.04 -4.42
C THR A 31 -10.52 -12.62 -4.45
N VAL A 32 -11.65 -12.41 -5.14
CA VAL A 32 -12.33 -11.11 -5.23
C VAL A 32 -12.88 -10.68 -3.87
N ALA A 33 -13.55 -11.58 -3.16
CA ALA A 33 -14.09 -11.33 -1.82
C ALA A 33 -12.96 -11.01 -0.83
N GLY A 34 -11.85 -11.75 -0.86
CA GLY A 34 -10.68 -11.48 -0.05
C GLY A 34 -10.08 -10.10 -0.31
N ALA A 35 -9.87 -9.73 -1.57
CA ALA A 35 -9.34 -8.41 -1.93
C ALA A 35 -10.27 -7.27 -1.46
N TYR A 36 -11.57 -7.44 -1.67
CA TYR A 36 -12.58 -6.49 -1.21
C TYR A 36 -12.61 -6.36 0.32
N SER A 37 -12.50 -7.46 1.05
CA SER A 37 -12.41 -7.44 2.51
C SER A 37 -11.20 -6.65 3.01
N ILE A 38 -10.04 -6.72 2.33
CA ILE A 38 -8.88 -5.87 2.69
C ILE A 38 -9.22 -4.38 2.47
N GLU A 39 -9.89 -4.00 1.39
CA GLU A 39 -10.32 -2.61 1.14
C GLU A 39 -11.26 -2.09 2.22
N GLN A 40 -12.20 -2.93 2.66
CA GLN A 40 -13.13 -2.63 3.76
C GLN A 40 -12.47 -2.68 5.14
N GLN A 41 -11.17 -2.96 5.20
CA GLN A 41 -10.41 -3.16 6.43
C GLN A 41 -10.88 -4.34 7.30
N ASP A 42 -11.66 -5.24 6.71
CA ASP A 42 -12.11 -6.48 7.35
C ASP A 42 -11.05 -7.58 7.15
N MET A 43 -10.02 -7.52 7.99
CA MET A 43 -8.88 -8.44 7.91
C MET A 43 -9.28 -9.88 8.24
N GLU A 44 -10.30 -10.09 9.06
CA GLU A 44 -10.76 -11.41 9.47
C GLU A 44 -11.40 -12.17 8.30
N ASP A 45 -12.34 -11.52 7.59
CA ASP A 45 -12.94 -12.10 6.40
C ASP A 45 -11.92 -12.25 5.27
N ALA A 46 -11.02 -11.27 5.09
CA ALA A 46 -9.96 -11.37 4.10
C ALA A 46 -9.06 -12.59 4.34
N GLU A 47 -8.63 -12.80 5.59
CA GLU A 47 -7.82 -13.95 5.98
C GLU A 47 -8.58 -15.26 5.78
N ARG A 48 -9.88 -15.31 6.09
CA ARG A 48 -10.73 -16.49 5.83
C ARG A 48 -10.74 -16.86 4.35
N PHE A 49 -10.94 -15.89 3.46
CA PHE A 49 -11.00 -16.13 2.01
C PHE A 49 -9.64 -16.57 1.44
N PHE A 50 -8.55 -15.85 1.74
CA PHE A 50 -7.23 -16.23 1.25
C PHE A 50 -6.73 -17.55 1.89
N GLY A 51 -7.07 -17.79 3.15
CA GLY A 51 -6.83 -19.07 3.82
C GLY A 51 -7.58 -20.22 3.16
N ASN A 52 -8.82 -20.00 2.66
CA ASN A 52 -9.52 -21.02 1.88
C ASN A 52 -8.78 -21.37 0.59
N ILE A 53 -8.32 -20.34 -0.13
CA ILE A 53 -7.55 -20.54 -1.35
C ILE A 53 -6.29 -21.36 -1.06
N LEU A 54 -5.51 -21.02 -0.03
CA LEU A 54 -4.27 -21.76 0.28
C LEU A 54 -4.49 -23.19 0.77
N ARG A 55 -5.65 -23.51 1.36
CA ARG A 55 -6.00 -24.90 1.71
C ARG A 55 -6.19 -25.78 0.47
N ARG A 56 -6.61 -25.19 -0.66
CA ARG A 56 -6.87 -25.90 -1.92
C ARG A 56 -5.69 -25.80 -2.88
N GLU A 57 -5.09 -24.63 -2.95
CA GLU A 57 -3.95 -24.28 -3.80
C GLU A 57 -2.83 -23.68 -2.93
N PRO A 58 -1.99 -24.51 -2.29
CA PRO A 58 -0.93 -24.05 -1.39
C PRO A 58 0.10 -23.13 -2.07
N GLU A 59 0.17 -23.14 -3.39
CA GLU A 59 1.06 -22.31 -4.20
C GLU A 59 0.31 -21.22 -4.97
N ASN A 60 -0.89 -20.83 -4.53
CA ASN A 60 -1.60 -19.73 -5.17
C ASN A 60 -0.91 -18.38 -4.87
N PRO A 61 -0.37 -17.69 -5.88
CA PRO A 61 0.40 -16.47 -5.66
C PRO A 61 -0.42 -15.29 -5.14
N ARG A 62 -1.68 -15.17 -5.58
CA ARG A 62 -2.56 -14.06 -5.17
C ARG A 62 -2.97 -14.19 -3.72
N ALA A 63 -3.19 -15.41 -3.24
CA ALA A 63 -3.50 -15.66 -1.83
C ALA A 63 -2.30 -15.39 -0.91
N TRP A 64 -1.08 -15.75 -1.33
CA TRP A 64 0.15 -15.38 -0.62
C TRP A 64 0.35 -13.86 -0.57
N LEU A 65 0.09 -13.15 -1.67
CA LEU A 65 0.11 -11.68 -1.70
C LEU A 65 -0.94 -11.11 -0.73
N GLY A 66 -2.18 -11.58 -0.78
CA GLY A 66 -3.28 -11.13 0.08
C GLY A 66 -2.95 -11.30 1.57
N LEU A 67 -2.52 -12.50 2.00
CA LEU A 67 -2.10 -12.73 3.39
C LEU A 67 -0.88 -11.89 3.77
N GLY A 68 0.09 -11.73 2.88
CA GLY A 68 1.24 -10.85 3.12
C GLY A 68 0.85 -9.40 3.41
N LEU A 69 -0.12 -8.87 2.64
CA LEU A 69 -0.67 -7.53 2.84
C LEU A 69 -1.46 -7.41 4.15
N ILE A 70 -2.25 -8.42 4.51
CA ILE A 70 -2.96 -8.48 5.79
C ILE A 70 -1.95 -8.43 6.94
N ARG A 71 -0.91 -9.27 6.90
CA ARG A 71 0.15 -9.28 7.93
C ARG A 71 0.91 -7.97 8.00
N LEU A 72 1.14 -7.30 6.87
CA LEU A 72 1.74 -5.97 6.84
C LEU A 72 0.85 -4.95 7.56
N TYR A 73 -0.45 -4.95 7.27
CA TYR A 73 -1.45 -4.10 7.92
C TYR A 73 -1.55 -4.34 9.44
N GLU A 74 -1.43 -5.60 9.87
CA GLU A 74 -1.38 -6.01 11.28
C GLU A 74 -0.02 -5.73 11.95
N GLN A 75 0.96 -5.17 11.20
CA GLN A 75 2.33 -4.92 11.67
C GLN A 75 3.11 -6.18 12.06
N LYS A 76 2.67 -7.36 11.60
CA LYS A 76 3.38 -8.64 11.74
C LYS A 76 4.45 -8.75 10.65
N HIS A 77 5.49 -7.92 10.75
CA HIS A 77 6.45 -7.70 9.66
C HIS A 77 7.15 -8.96 9.16
N ALA A 78 7.54 -9.87 10.07
CA ALA A 78 8.20 -11.12 9.68
C ALA A 78 7.28 -12.03 8.86
N GLU A 79 6.02 -12.18 9.29
CA GLU A 79 5.02 -12.96 8.56
C GLU A 79 4.66 -12.32 7.22
N ALA A 80 4.58 -10.98 7.19
CA ALA A 80 4.34 -10.23 5.95
C ALA A 80 5.45 -10.47 4.93
N ILE A 81 6.72 -10.36 5.35
CA ILE A 81 7.87 -10.62 4.49
C ILE A 81 7.84 -12.06 3.98
N ALA A 82 7.62 -13.06 4.84
CA ALA A 82 7.59 -14.46 4.44
C ALA A 82 6.49 -14.75 3.39
N GLY A 83 5.27 -14.23 3.61
CA GLY A 83 4.16 -14.39 2.66
C GLY A 83 4.43 -13.68 1.33
N LEU A 84 4.97 -12.47 1.38
CA LEU A 84 5.30 -11.69 0.18
C LEU A 84 6.49 -12.26 -0.59
N GLU A 85 7.48 -12.84 0.08
CA GLU A 85 8.57 -13.58 -0.58
C GLU A 85 8.04 -14.80 -1.32
N LYS A 86 7.12 -15.56 -0.72
CA LYS A 86 6.46 -16.67 -1.41
C LYS A 86 5.66 -16.16 -2.62
N ALA A 87 4.93 -15.06 -2.49
CA ALA A 87 4.21 -14.45 -3.61
C ALA A 87 5.15 -14.00 -4.75
N VAL A 88 6.26 -13.33 -4.42
CA VAL A 88 7.30 -12.92 -5.40
C VAL A 88 7.92 -14.14 -6.09
N SER A 89 8.20 -15.21 -5.35
CA SER A 89 8.77 -16.43 -5.94
C SER A 89 7.84 -17.08 -6.99
N LEU A 90 6.53 -16.92 -6.82
CA LEU A 90 5.50 -17.45 -7.72
C LEU A 90 5.11 -16.44 -8.83
N MET A 91 5.42 -15.15 -8.67
CA MET A 91 5.17 -14.08 -9.63
C MET A 91 6.39 -13.14 -9.77
N PRO A 92 7.53 -13.63 -10.31
CA PRO A 92 8.78 -12.90 -10.30
C PRO A 92 8.80 -11.63 -11.18
N GLU A 93 7.84 -11.50 -12.10
CA GLU A 93 7.71 -10.35 -13.01
C GLU A 93 6.55 -9.42 -12.61
N ASN A 94 5.91 -9.66 -11.46
CA ASN A 94 4.83 -8.78 -10.99
C ASN A 94 5.41 -7.65 -10.13
N SER A 95 5.63 -6.48 -10.73
CA SER A 95 6.18 -5.31 -10.03
C SER A 95 5.38 -4.89 -8.81
N GLY A 96 4.05 -5.02 -8.82
CA GLY A 96 3.21 -4.75 -7.65
C GLY A 96 3.56 -5.62 -6.45
N THR A 97 3.71 -6.92 -6.65
CA THR A 97 4.06 -7.88 -5.60
C THR A 97 5.47 -7.61 -5.05
N ILE A 98 6.42 -7.25 -5.92
CA ILE A 98 7.78 -6.88 -5.52
C ILE A 98 7.76 -5.57 -4.71
N VAL A 99 6.98 -4.57 -5.13
CA VAL A 99 6.80 -3.31 -4.38
C VAL A 99 6.22 -3.58 -3.00
N ALA A 100 5.21 -4.44 -2.89
CA ALA A 100 4.64 -4.84 -1.58
C ALA A 100 5.72 -5.42 -0.65
N LEU A 101 6.58 -6.31 -1.16
CA LEU A 101 7.71 -6.85 -0.39
C LEU A 101 8.70 -5.74 0.02
N GLY A 102 8.99 -4.80 -0.87
CA GLY A 102 9.87 -3.66 -0.57
C GLY A 102 9.35 -2.84 0.61
N TRP A 103 8.05 -2.55 0.62
CA TRP A 103 7.40 -1.84 1.72
C TRP A 103 7.38 -2.64 3.01
N ALA A 104 7.14 -3.94 2.95
CA ALA A 104 7.22 -4.81 4.13
C ALA A 104 8.63 -4.86 4.74
N ARG A 105 9.68 -4.87 3.90
CA ARG A 105 11.08 -4.76 4.37
C ARG A 105 11.38 -3.40 4.98
N LEU A 106 10.89 -2.31 4.37
CA LEU A 106 11.07 -0.96 4.91
C LEU A 106 10.37 -0.79 6.26
N ALA A 107 9.15 -1.33 6.39
CA ALA A 107 8.39 -1.45 7.64
C ALA A 107 9.16 -2.21 8.73
N ALA A 108 9.83 -3.31 8.35
CA ALA A 108 10.70 -4.07 9.23
C ALA A 108 12.04 -3.39 9.55
N LYS A 109 12.25 -2.15 9.08
CA LYS A 109 13.51 -1.38 9.17
C LYS A 109 14.69 -2.04 8.44
N ASP A 110 14.43 -2.98 7.53
CA ASP A 110 15.43 -3.54 6.63
C ASP A 110 15.58 -2.66 5.38
N ALA A 111 16.22 -1.50 5.57
CA ALA A 111 16.42 -0.53 4.49
C ALA A 111 17.30 -1.08 3.35
N ARG A 112 18.23 -2.00 3.64
CA ARG A 112 19.11 -2.59 2.60
C ARG A 112 18.35 -3.60 1.74
N GLY A 113 17.56 -4.46 2.37
CA GLY A 113 16.69 -5.39 1.65
C GLY A 113 15.61 -4.66 0.86
N ALA A 114 15.01 -3.61 1.42
CA ALA A 114 14.04 -2.77 0.73
C ALA A 114 14.64 -2.10 -0.53
N GLU A 115 15.84 -1.52 -0.43
CA GLU A 115 16.53 -0.90 -1.57
C GLU A 115 16.74 -1.90 -2.70
N THR A 116 17.21 -3.11 -2.36
CA THR A 116 17.41 -4.20 -3.33
C THR A 116 16.10 -4.58 -3.99
N THR A 117 15.03 -4.73 -3.22
CA THR A 117 13.69 -5.09 -3.72
C THR A 117 13.10 -4.00 -4.63
N PHE A 118 13.17 -2.72 -4.24
CA PHE A 118 12.62 -1.65 -5.07
C PHE A 118 13.41 -1.45 -6.36
N ARG A 119 14.74 -1.62 -6.33
CA ARG A 119 15.53 -1.64 -7.57
C ARG A 119 15.12 -2.77 -8.50
N GLN A 120 14.81 -3.95 -7.97
CA GLN A 120 14.26 -5.04 -8.76
C GLN A 120 12.91 -4.65 -9.37
N ALA A 121 12.00 -4.05 -8.61
CA ALA A 121 10.71 -3.59 -9.13
C ALA A 121 10.87 -2.56 -10.26
N VAL A 122 11.77 -1.59 -10.11
CA VAL A 122 12.11 -0.60 -11.15
C VAL A 122 12.71 -1.27 -12.40
N ALA A 123 13.51 -2.33 -12.23
CA ALA A 123 14.09 -3.05 -13.34
C ALA A 123 13.03 -3.83 -14.15
N ILE A 124 12.02 -4.39 -13.47
CA ILE A 124 10.90 -5.10 -14.10
C ILE A 124 9.95 -4.12 -14.80
N ASP A 125 9.54 -3.05 -14.12
CA ASP A 125 8.69 -2.01 -14.71
C ASP A 125 9.21 -0.60 -14.37
N ARG A 126 9.85 0.02 -15.36
CA ARG A 126 10.40 1.38 -15.27
C ARG A 126 9.34 2.49 -15.30
N ASN A 127 8.09 2.14 -15.63
CA ASN A 127 6.99 3.09 -15.67
C ASN A 127 6.10 2.97 -14.43
N PHE A 128 6.41 2.06 -13.51
CA PHE A 128 5.66 1.94 -12.27
C PHE A 128 6.11 2.99 -11.25
N ALA A 129 5.31 4.05 -11.11
CA ALA A 129 5.61 5.18 -10.23
C ALA A 129 5.92 4.77 -8.79
N GLU A 130 5.18 3.79 -8.25
CA GLU A 130 5.33 3.36 -6.86
C GLU A 130 6.64 2.60 -6.61
N ALA A 131 7.22 1.94 -7.63
CA ALA A 131 8.54 1.34 -7.51
C ALA A 131 9.64 2.40 -7.33
N HIS A 132 9.59 3.46 -8.14
CA HIS A 132 10.46 4.63 -7.99
C HIS A 132 10.20 5.36 -6.66
N GLY A 133 8.94 5.51 -6.24
CA GLY A 133 8.56 6.12 -4.98
C GLY A 133 9.07 5.35 -3.74
N GLY A 134 8.97 4.03 -3.76
CA GLY A 134 9.53 3.15 -2.71
C GLY A 134 11.06 3.21 -2.65
N LEU A 135 11.73 3.23 -3.80
CA LEU A 135 13.18 3.43 -3.88
C LEU A 135 13.58 4.80 -3.32
N ALA A 136 12.88 5.86 -3.71
CA ALA A 136 13.10 7.22 -3.20
C ALA A 136 12.93 7.27 -1.67
N SER A 137 11.90 6.62 -1.15
CA SER A 137 11.61 6.56 0.28
C SER A 137 12.74 5.89 1.05
N THR A 138 13.24 4.78 0.50
CA THR A 138 14.35 4.03 1.09
C THR A 138 15.64 4.85 1.10
N LEU A 139 15.97 5.51 -0.03
CA LEU A 139 17.14 6.37 -0.15
C LEU A 139 17.07 7.58 0.80
N ALA A 140 15.88 8.19 0.93
CA ALA A 140 15.67 9.32 1.84
C ALA A 140 15.88 8.91 3.31
N LEU A 141 15.39 7.74 3.72
CA LEU A 141 15.61 7.20 5.07
C LEU A 141 17.08 6.85 5.35
N GLN A 142 17.85 6.53 4.30
CA GLN A 142 19.30 6.37 4.36
C GLN A 142 20.07 7.70 4.28
N ALA A 143 19.37 8.85 4.26
CA ALA A 143 19.93 10.20 4.08
C ALA A 143 20.70 10.42 2.75
N ARG A 144 20.45 9.58 1.73
CA ARG A 144 21.00 9.73 0.37
C ARG A 144 20.15 10.70 -0.44
N VAL A 145 20.24 11.98 -0.06
CA VAL A 145 19.33 13.05 -0.49
C VAL A 145 19.26 13.20 -2.01
N ASP A 146 20.40 13.26 -2.70
CA ASP A 146 20.43 13.56 -4.13
C ASP A 146 19.82 12.43 -4.96
N GLU A 147 20.12 11.18 -4.60
CA GLU A 147 19.54 9.99 -5.24
C GLU A 147 18.05 9.88 -4.97
N ALA A 148 17.61 10.12 -3.72
CA ALA A 148 16.20 10.15 -3.38
C ALA A 148 15.45 11.21 -4.20
N GLN A 149 16.03 12.41 -4.38
CA GLN A 149 15.41 13.45 -5.18
C GLN A 149 15.28 13.09 -6.67
N GLN A 150 16.23 12.33 -7.22
CA GLN A 150 16.14 11.84 -8.59
C GLN A 150 14.96 10.88 -8.76
N GLU A 151 14.84 9.91 -7.84
CA GLU A 151 13.74 8.94 -7.87
C GLU A 151 12.38 9.60 -7.61
N VAL A 152 12.30 10.59 -6.70
CA VAL A 152 11.09 11.42 -6.51
C VAL A 152 10.67 12.10 -7.82
N ARG A 153 11.61 12.66 -8.59
CA ARG A 153 11.30 13.32 -9.86
C ARG A 153 10.71 12.35 -10.87
N VAL A 154 11.24 11.13 -10.95
CA VAL A 154 10.74 10.09 -11.86
C VAL A 154 9.35 9.65 -11.41
N ALA A 155 9.18 9.28 -10.14
CA ALA A 155 7.90 8.83 -9.60
C ALA A 155 6.81 9.88 -9.79
N HIS A 156 7.10 11.16 -9.48
CA HIS A 156 6.13 12.26 -9.62
C HIS A 156 5.75 12.55 -11.08
N ARG A 157 6.67 12.33 -12.03
CA ARG A 157 6.36 12.46 -13.47
C ARG A 157 5.45 11.34 -13.96
N LEU A 158 5.65 10.12 -13.44
CA LEU A 158 4.84 8.96 -13.80
C LEU A 158 3.46 9.03 -13.16
N ASP A 159 3.40 9.34 -11.87
CA ASP A 159 2.17 9.56 -11.11
C ASP A 159 2.38 10.63 -10.03
N PRO A 160 1.78 11.82 -10.20
CA PRO A 160 1.80 12.87 -9.19
C PRO A 160 1.21 12.46 -7.83
N ALA A 161 0.36 11.44 -7.80
CA ALA A 161 -0.30 10.91 -6.60
C ALA A 161 0.46 9.74 -5.94
N SER A 162 1.64 9.35 -6.43
CA SER A 162 2.43 8.28 -5.83
C SER A 162 2.67 8.52 -4.33
N PHE A 163 2.27 7.53 -3.54
CA PHE A 163 2.43 7.54 -2.09
C PHE A 163 3.92 7.54 -1.73
N GLY A 164 4.69 6.63 -2.32
CA GLY A 164 6.13 6.52 -2.07
C GLY A 164 6.89 7.81 -2.41
N ALA A 165 6.56 8.47 -3.53
CA ALA A 165 7.17 9.75 -3.88
C ALA A 165 6.90 10.83 -2.82
N SER A 166 5.65 10.89 -2.34
CA SER A 166 5.22 11.86 -1.35
C SER A 166 5.82 11.59 0.04
N PHE A 167 5.90 10.31 0.43
CA PHE A 167 6.57 9.88 1.65
C PHE A 167 8.06 10.26 1.63
N ALA A 168 8.76 9.96 0.53
CA ALA A 168 10.16 10.34 0.35
C ALA A 168 10.36 11.86 0.50
N ARG A 169 9.49 12.67 -0.14
CA ARG A 169 9.52 14.14 0.00
C ARG A 169 9.31 14.59 1.44
N ALA A 170 8.41 13.96 2.18
CA ALA A 170 8.18 14.29 3.59
C ALA A 170 9.43 13.97 4.44
N VAL A 171 10.09 12.83 4.21
CA VAL A 171 11.36 12.49 4.87
C VAL A 171 12.44 13.54 4.55
N LEU A 172 12.58 13.93 3.28
CA LEU A 172 13.54 14.96 2.87
C LEU A 172 13.24 16.34 3.46
N LEU A 173 11.96 16.71 3.63
CA LEU A 173 11.55 17.94 4.32
C LEU A 173 11.94 17.90 5.80
N LYS A 174 11.75 16.75 6.46
CA LYS A 174 12.15 16.56 7.85
C LYS A 174 13.66 16.69 8.05
N ILE A 175 14.47 16.09 7.16
CA ILE A 175 15.94 16.25 7.18
C ILE A 175 16.35 17.73 7.08
N ARG A 176 15.56 18.55 6.38
CA ARG A 176 15.78 20.00 6.23
C ARG A 176 15.21 20.85 7.38
N GLY A 177 14.71 20.22 8.45
CA GLY A 177 14.09 20.91 9.58
C GLY A 177 12.68 21.46 9.29
N LYS A 178 12.05 21.07 8.18
CA LYS A 178 10.72 21.53 7.76
C LYS A 178 9.63 20.53 8.18
N GLU A 179 9.54 20.26 9.49
CA GLU A 179 8.66 19.21 10.05
C GLU A 179 7.17 19.48 9.77
N GLU A 180 6.70 20.72 9.91
CA GLU A 180 5.28 21.05 9.66
C GLU A 180 4.89 20.84 8.19
N LEU A 181 5.74 21.26 7.24
CA LEU A 181 5.52 21.00 5.81
C LEU A 181 5.53 19.50 5.48
N ALA A 182 6.34 18.71 6.20
CA ALA A 182 6.35 17.26 6.03
C ALA A 182 5.03 16.63 6.49
N LYS A 183 4.51 17.07 7.64
CA LYS A 183 3.22 16.62 8.18
C LYS A 183 2.05 17.00 7.28
N GLU A 184 2.01 18.25 6.81
CA GLU A 184 0.98 18.73 5.88
C GLU A 184 0.98 17.93 4.58
N LEU A 185 2.16 17.64 4.02
CA LEU A 185 2.29 16.85 2.80
C LEU A 185 1.74 15.43 3.00
N LEU A 186 2.13 14.75 4.08
CA LEU A 186 1.63 13.41 4.41
C LEU A 186 0.11 13.43 4.67
N ALA A 187 -0.38 14.40 5.43
CA ALA A 187 -1.80 14.54 5.71
C ALA A 187 -2.61 14.70 4.42
N LYS A 188 -2.13 15.52 3.47
CA LYS A 188 -2.77 15.70 2.16
C LYS A 188 -2.84 14.39 1.38
N VAL A 189 -1.75 13.63 1.32
CA VAL A 189 -1.68 12.35 0.58
C VAL A 189 -2.60 11.31 1.21
N LEU A 190 -2.72 11.30 2.54
CA LEU A 190 -3.63 10.41 3.25
C LEU A 190 -5.09 10.86 3.18
N GLN A 191 -5.39 12.13 2.94
CA GLN A 191 -6.76 12.64 2.80
C GLN A 191 -7.26 12.65 1.35
N GLN A 192 -6.35 12.58 0.37
CA GLN A 192 -6.74 12.44 -1.03
C GLN A 192 -7.46 11.10 -1.21
N ALA A 193 -8.69 11.18 -1.71
CA ALA A 193 -9.39 10.00 -2.19
C ALA A 193 -8.51 9.36 -3.27
N PRO A 194 -8.38 8.01 -3.27
CA PRO A 194 -7.67 7.33 -4.34
C PRO A 194 -8.27 7.77 -5.68
N ALA A 195 -7.41 7.94 -6.70
CA ALA A 195 -7.90 8.09 -8.06
C ALA A 195 -8.84 6.92 -8.39
N GLU A 196 -9.93 7.16 -9.12
CA GLU A 196 -10.76 6.06 -9.63
C GLU A 196 -9.87 5.05 -10.37
N GLY A 197 -9.85 3.80 -9.90
CA GLY A 197 -8.97 2.75 -10.43
C GLY A 197 -7.57 2.64 -9.78
N ALA A 198 -7.30 3.32 -8.67
CA ALA A 198 -6.03 3.12 -7.94
C ALA A 198 -5.85 1.65 -7.53
N GLN A 199 -4.64 1.11 -7.73
CA GLN A 199 -4.34 -0.28 -7.42
C GLN A 199 -4.56 -0.58 -5.93
N PRO A 200 -5.16 -1.74 -5.56
CA PRO A 200 -5.40 -2.11 -4.16
C PRO A 200 -4.15 -2.00 -3.28
N LEU A 201 -2.97 -2.30 -3.83
CA LEU A 201 -1.69 -2.17 -3.15
C LEU A 201 -1.41 -0.74 -2.66
N ILE A 202 -1.62 0.27 -3.51
CA ILE A 202 -1.33 1.67 -3.16
C ILE A 202 -2.24 2.11 -2.01
N GLU A 203 -3.50 1.68 -2.05
CA GLU A 203 -4.46 1.98 -1.00
C GLU A 203 -4.06 1.33 0.33
N HIS A 204 -3.62 0.08 0.32
CA HIS A 204 -3.16 -0.60 1.54
C HIS A 204 -1.89 0.05 2.12
N LEU A 205 -0.95 0.49 1.28
CA LEU A 205 0.25 1.19 1.72
C LEU A 205 -0.06 2.56 2.33
N ARG A 206 -1.01 3.29 1.76
CA ARG A 206 -1.53 4.55 2.30
C ARG A 206 -2.14 4.34 3.68
N ILE A 207 -3.03 3.36 3.82
CA ILE A 207 -3.67 3.01 5.08
C ILE A 207 -2.64 2.56 6.13
N TYR A 208 -1.68 1.72 5.73
CA TYR A 208 -0.57 1.31 6.60
C TYR A 208 0.23 2.52 7.09
N GLY A 209 0.58 3.45 6.19
CA GLY A 209 1.23 4.71 6.54
C GLY A 209 0.44 5.55 7.53
N ALA A 210 -0.89 5.62 7.38
CA ALA A 210 -1.78 6.32 8.32
C ALA A 210 -1.76 5.71 9.73
N LYS A 211 -1.65 4.39 9.87
CA LYS A 211 -1.53 3.72 11.18
C LYS A 211 -0.18 3.94 11.86
N GLN A 212 0.87 4.17 11.08
CA GLN A 212 2.23 4.40 11.58
C GLN A 212 2.46 5.84 12.07
N LEU A 213 1.61 6.79 11.66
CA LEU A 213 1.70 8.17 12.12
C LEU A 213 1.02 8.36 13.49
N PRO A 214 1.59 9.17 14.39
CA PRO A 214 0.90 9.53 15.63
C PRO A 214 -0.44 10.19 15.28
N LYS A 215 -1.53 9.76 15.94
CA LYS A 215 -2.86 10.33 15.74
C LYS A 215 -2.78 11.84 15.91
N THR A 216 -2.98 12.60 14.84
CA THR A 216 -3.18 14.04 14.95
C THR A 216 -4.48 14.25 15.73
N PRO A 217 -4.48 15.04 16.83
CA PRO A 217 -5.71 15.36 17.53
C PRO A 217 -6.67 16.05 16.55
N PRO A 218 -7.99 15.85 16.69
CA PRO A 218 -8.96 16.49 15.82
C PRO A 218 -8.76 18.01 15.85
N PRO A 219 -9.01 18.72 14.73
CA PRO A 219 -8.96 20.18 14.73
C PRO A 219 -9.88 20.67 15.86
N ARG A 220 -9.34 21.50 16.76
CA ARG A 220 -10.15 22.15 17.80
C ARG A 220 -11.25 22.92 17.09
N SER A 221 -12.48 22.44 17.22
CA SER A 221 -13.70 23.16 16.82
C SER A 221 -13.63 24.56 17.43
N GLY A 222 -13.85 25.57 16.59
CA GLY A 222 -13.54 26.98 16.84
C GLY A 222 -13.83 27.46 18.25
N ALA A 223 -12.81 28.05 18.88
CA ALA A 223 -13.04 29.01 19.94
C ALA A 223 -13.77 30.20 19.30
N SER A 224 -15.08 30.27 19.54
CA SER A 224 -15.87 31.47 19.34
C SER A 224 -15.28 32.54 20.27
N SER A 225 -14.45 33.42 19.72
CA SER A 225 -14.06 34.64 20.41
C SER A 225 -15.26 35.60 20.35
N ASP A 226 -16.13 35.49 21.35
CA ASP A 226 -17.03 36.56 21.73
C ASP A 226 -16.18 37.78 22.13
N VAL A 227 -16.00 38.69 21.17
CA VAL A 227 -15.65 40.08 21.43
C VAL A 227 -16.93 40.88 21.24
N GLN A 228 -17.81 40.86 22.23
CA GLN A 228 -18.80 41.92 22.37
C GLN A 228 -18.15 43.09 23.11
N ARG A 229 -17.88 44.15 22.34
CA ARG A 229 -17.87 45.52 22.82
C ARG A 229 -19.33 45.91 23.13
N HIS A 230 -19.65 46.17 24.38
CA HIS A 230 -20.19 47.44 24.89
C HIS A 230 -20.64 47.30 26.35
#